data_AF-A0A9E4EVC2-F1
#
_entry.id   AF-A0A9E4EVC2-F1
#
_cell.length_a   1.000
_cell.length_b   1.000
_cell.length_c   1.000
_cell.angle_alpha   90.00
_cell.angle_beta   90.00
_cell.angle_gamma   90.00
#
_symmetry.space_group_name_H-M   'P 1'
#
loop_
_entity.id
_entity.type
_entity.pdbx_description
1 polymer ?
#
loop_
_entity_poly.entity_id
_entity_poly.type
_entity_poly.pdbx_seq_one_letter_code
_entity_poly.pdbx_strand_id
1 'polypeptide(L)'
;MAEFDTISKYLIQRYPADFVRFSFGRDDVEVLDVLDTEQPTVEAHRTDSLLRVRLGGKKVLVHTEFQTTDRIDPPMPRRMTGYIGRLVEQYGLLVYAIVIYLRPAAGRRDPGHYSQEDEVHELARSILANATLRSNLELEE
;
A
#
# COMPACT_ATOMS: atom_id res chain seq x y z
N MET A 1 16.05 -6.45 -10.06
CA MET A 1 14.73 -5.79 -9.97
C MET A 1 13.61 -6.81 -10.00
N ALA A 2 13.55 -7.69 -11.01
CA ALA A 2 12.51 -8.72 -11.15
C ALA A 2 12.43 -9.73 -9.99
N GLU A 3 13.55 -10.09 -9.38
CA GLU A 3 13.60 -11.11 -8.33
C GLU A 3 12.91 -10.66 -7.02
N PHE A 4 13.21 -9.45 -6.53
CA PHE A 4 12.53 -8.88 -5.35
C PHE A 4 11.03 -8.76 -5.56
N ASP A 5 10.62 -8.27 -6.74
CA ASP A 5 9.21 -8.12 -7.09
C ASP A 5 8.48 -9.49 -7.10
N THR A 6 9.09 -10.48 -7.73
CA THR A 6 8.53 -11.84 -7.87
C THR A 6 8.41 -12.54 -6.52
N ILE A 7 9.46 -12.52 -5.70
CA ILE A 7 9.45 -13.18 -4.38
C ILE A 7 8.45 -12.49 -3.46
N SER A 8 8.39 -11.16 -3.46
CA SER A 8 7.52 -10.43 -2.54
C SER A 8 6.04 -10.64 -2.89
N LYS A 9 5.70 -10.64 -4.18
CA LYS A 9 4.36 -11.03 -4.67
C LYS A 9 4.01 -12.46 -4.29
N TYR A 10 4.96 -13.39 -4.48
CA TYR A 10 4.77 -14.79 -4.12
C TYR A 10 4.47 -14.97 -2.62
N LEU A 11 5.19 -14.25 -1.74
CA LEU A 11 4.97 -14.34 -0.30
C LEU A 11 3.56 -13.88 0.10
N ILE A 12 3.06 -12.77 -0.46
CA ILE A 12 1.70 -12.31 -0.17
C ILE A 12 0.66 -13.30 -0.69
N GLN A 13 0.84 -13.84 -1.91
CA GLN A 13 -0.10 -14.81 -2.48
C GLN A 13 -0.10 -16.12 -1.69
N ARG A 14 1.06 -16.57 -1.20
CA ARG A 14 1.21 -17.82 -0.47
C ARG A 14 0.74 -17.72 0.98
N TYR A 15 0.96 -16.57 1.63
CA TYR A 15 0.70 -16.34 3.06
C TYR A 15 -0.08 -15.04 3.30
N PRO A 16 -1.26 -14.85 2.68
CA PRO A 16 -1.95 -13.55 2.73
C PRO A 16 -2.43 -13.20 4.14
N ALA A 17 -2.86 -14.19 4.93
CA ALA A 17 -3.32 -13.95 6.29
C ALA A 17 -2.17 -13.52 7.20
N ASP A 18 -1.03 -14.20 7.13
CA ASP A 18 0.13 -13.88 7.95
C ASP A 18 0.73 -12.52 7.55
N PHE A 19 0.74 -12.21 6.26
CA PHE A 19 1.14 -10.90 5.77
C PHE A 19 0.26 -9.77 6.35
N VAL A 20 -1.06 -9.94 6.35
CA VAL A 20 -1.98 -8.94 6.89
C VAL A 20 -1.84 -8.85 8.41
N ARG A 21 -1.72 -9.97 9.13
CA ARG A 21 -1.47 -9.96 10.59
C ARG A 21 -0.20 -9.20 10.93
N PHE A 22 0.88 -9.49 10.22
CA PHE A 22 2.16 -8.79 10.35
C PHE A 22 2.03 -7.29 10.09
N SER A 23 1.32 -6.92 9.01
CA SER A 23 1.19 -5.52 8.60
C SER A 23 0.40 -4.65 9.58
N PHE A 24 -0.62 -5.23 10.21
CA PHE A 24 -1.49 -4.48 11.14
C PHE A 24 -1.19 -4.75 12.62
N GLY A 25 -0.31 -5.69 12.94
CA GLY A 25 -0.02 -6.11 14.32
C GLY A 25 -1.26 -6.65 15.04
N ARG A 26 -2.12 -7.37 14.31
CA ARG A 26 -3.41 -7.88 14.83
C ARG A 26 -3.69 -9.30 14.40
N ASP A 27 -4.30 -10.05 15.30
CA ASP A 27 -4.69 -11.45 15.04
C ASP A 27 -6.13 -11.61 14.52
N ASP A 28 -6.95 -10.56 14.63
CA ASP A 28 -8.36 -10.52 14.24
C ASP A 28 -8.57 -10.34 12.71
N VAL A 29 -7.85 -11.18 11.96
CA VAL A 29 -7.70 -11.12 10.51
C VAL A 29 -8.26 -12.38 9.86
N GLU A 30 -9.13 -12.18 8.87
CA GLU A 30 -9.61 -13.22 7.96
C GLU A 30 -9.50 -12.71 6.52
N VAL A 31 -8.69 -13.38 5.70
CA VAL A 31 -8.60 -13.08 4.26
C VAL A 31 -9.81 -13.70 3.57
N LEU A 32 -10.62 -12.86 2.93
CA LEU A 32 -11.83 -13.25 2.24
C LEU A 32 -11.56 -13.57 0.77
N ASP A 33 -10.65 -12.83 0.15
CA ASP A 33 -10.36 -12.94 -1.28
C ASP A 33 -8.99 -12.35 -1.62
N VAL A 34 -8.36 -12.88 -2.67
CA VAL A 34 -7.19 -12.31 -3.33
C VAL A 34 -7.67 -11.78 -4.67
N LEU A 35 -7.75 -10.46 -4.80
CA LEU A 35 -8.37 -9.80 -5.96
C LEU A 35 -7.34 -9.61 -7.07
N ASP A 36 -7.81 -9.71 -8.32
CA ASP A 36 -6.99 -9.34 -9.47
C ASP A 36 -6.60 -7.86 -9.39
N THR A 37 -5.36 -7.61 -9.79
CA THR A 37 -4.68 -6.32 -9.69
C THR A 37 -4.74 -5.53 -11.00
N GLU A 38 -5.25 -6.15 -12.08
CA GLU A 38 -5.47 -5.48 -13.35
C GLU A 38 -6.64 -4.48 -13.27
N GLN A 39 -6.31 -3.20 -13.15
CA GLN A 39 -7.29 -2.12 -13.26
C GLN A 39 -7.36 -1.64 -14.72
N PRO A 40 -8.56 -1.58 -15.34
CA PRO A 40 -8.73 -1.09 -16.71
C PRO A 40 -8.64 0.44 -16.76
N THR A 41 -7.42 0.99 -16.87
CA THR A 41 -7.18 2.42 -17.12
C THR A 41 -6.15 2.65 -18.23
N VAL A 42 -6.07 3.90 -18.74
CA VAL A 42 -5.26 4.33 -19.91
C VAL A 42 -3.76 4.02 -19.78
N GLU A 43 -3.26 3.90 -18.55
CA GLU A 43 -2.04 3.14 -18.24
C GLU A 43 -2.45 2.01 -17.30
N ALA A 44 -2.25 0.76 -17.72
CA ALA A 44 -2.54 -0.42 -16.90
C ALA A 44 -1.59 -0.44 -15.71
N HIS A 45 -1.94 0.26 -14.64
CA HIS A 45 -1.20 0.18 -13.39
C HIS A 45 -1.67 -1.06 -12.63
N ARG A 46 -0.84 -2.10 -12.63
CA ARG A 46 -1.02 -3.25 -11.74
C ARG A 46 -0.44 -2.89 -10.38
N THR A 47 -1.28 -3.00 -9.35
CA THR A 47 -0.79 -3.08 -7.97
C THR A 47 -0.08 -4.42 -7.78
N ASP A 48 0.84 -4.50 -6.82
CA ASP A 48 1.53 -5.76 -6.57
C ASP A 48 0.64 -6.78 -5.84
N SER A 49 -0.31 -6.31 -5.02
CA SER A 49 -1.32 -7.16 -4.39
C SER A 49 -2.53 -6.37 -3.90
N LEU A 50 -3.73 -6.94 -4.09
CA LEU A 50 -4.98 -6.46 -3.52
C LEU A 50 -5.71 -7.58 -2.79
N LEU A 51 -5.89 -7.43 -1.48
CA LEU A 51 -6.59 -8.41 -0.65
C LEU A 51 -7.91 -7.84 -0.15
N ARG A 52 -8.98 -8.65 -0.16
CA ARG A 52 -10.20 -8.37 0.58
C ARG A 52 -10.13 -9.08 1.93
N VAL A 53 -10.24 -8.34 3.01
CA VAL A 53 -10.01 -8.85 4.37
C VAL A 53 -11.16 -8.45 5.28
N ARG A 54 -11.53 -9.32 6.23
CA ARG A 54 -12.27 -8.94 7.43
C ARG A 54 -11.29 -8.66 8.55
N LEU A 55 -11.28 -7.43 9.03
CA LEU A 55 -10.29 -6.90 9.95
C LEU A 55 -11.03 -6.14 11.05
N GLY A 56 -10.98 -6.61 12.30
CA GLY A 56 -11.81 -6.07 13.39
C GLY A 56 -13.31 -6.10 13.09
N GLY A 57 -13.78 -7.20 12.48
CA GLY A 57 -15.19 -7.39 12.10
C GLY A 57 -15.66 -6.58 10.88
N LYS A 58 -14.82 -5.72 10.30
CA LYS A 58 -15.18 -4.91 9.12
C LYS A 58 -14.52 -5.44 7.85
N LYS A 59 -15.25 -5.44 6.73
CA LYS A 59 -14.68 -5.75 5.41
C LYS A 59 -13.92 -4.54 4.88
N VAL A 60 -12.67 -4.74 4.50
CA VAL A 60 -11.75 -3.71 4.01
C VAL A 60 -10.91 -4.26 2.86
N LEU A 61 -10.28 -3.36 2.12
CA LEU A 61 -9.27 -3.70 1.13
C LEU A 61 -7.87 -3.40 1.69
N VAL A 62 -6.92 -4.29 1.42
CA VAL A 62 -5.50 -4.10 1.71
C VAL A 62 -4.77 -4.05 0.38
N HIS A 63 -4.32 -2.87 -0.01
CA HIS A 63 -3.57 -2.61 -1.23
C HIS A 63 -2.08 -2.52 -0.89
N THR A 64 -1.24 -3.33 -1.54
CA THR A 64 0.21 -3.37 -1.27
C THR A 64 1.02 -3.05 -2.50
N GLU A 65 2.04 -2.21 -2.33
CA GLU A 65 3.01 -1.84 -3.36
C GLU A 65 4.44 -2.07 -2.85
N PHE A 66 5.26 -2.77 -3.62
CA PHE A 66 6.69 -2.95 -3.38
C PHE A 66 7.50 -1.95 -4.20
N GLN A 67 8.50 -1.35 -3.56
CA GLN A 67 9.37 -0.37 -4.20
C GLN A 67 10.84 -0.71 -3.98
N THR A 68 11.56 -0.82 -5.08
CA THR A 68 13.02 -1.08 -5.08
C THR A 68 13.83 0.15 -5.47
N THR A 69 13.17 1.24 -5.85
CA THR A 69 13.80 2.47 -6.35
C THR A 69 13.28 3.70 -5.59
N ASP A 70 14.02 4.79 -5.70
CA ASP A 70 13.66 6.09 -5.14
C ASP A 70 12.97 6.96 -6.19
N ARG A 71 11.83 6.46 -6.68
CA ARG A 71 11.05 7.15 -7.72
C ARG A 71 10.32 8.35 -7.12
N ILE A 72 10.59 9.53 -7.67
CA ILE A 72 10.01 10.80 -7.22
C ILE A 72 8.96 11.38 -8.19
N ASP A 73 8.80 10.81 -9.39
CA ASP A 73 7.85 11.30 -10.39
C ASP A 73 7.01 10.18 -11.05
N PRO A 74 5.68 10.16 -10.83
CA PRO A 74 4.99 10.88 -9.77
C PRO A 74 5.41 10.35 -8.38
N PRO A 75 5.39 11.19 -7.32
CA PRO A 75 5.76 10.76 -5.98
C PRO A 75 4.81 9.69 -5.46
N MET A 76 5.30 8.80 -4.59
CA MET A 76 4.53 7.66 -4.08
C MET A 76 3.14 8.04 -3.55
N PRO A 77 2.99 9.11 -2.75
CA PRO A 77 1.69 9.45 -2.18
C PRO A 77 0.68 9.88 -3.26
N ARG A 78 1.13 10.55 -4.34
CA ARG A 78 0.27 10.89 -5.47
C ARG A 78 -0.24 9.64 -6.19
N ARG A 79 0.62 8.63 -6.36
CA ARG A 79 0.23 7.33 -6.92
C ARG A 79 -0.81 6.64 -6.05
N MET A 80 -0.56 6.57 -4.74
CA MET A 80 -1.47 5.94 -3.78
C MET A 80 -2.83 6.62 -3.74
N THR A 81 -2.89 7.95 -3.76
CA THR A 81 -4.16 8.70 -3.85
C THR A 81 -5.00 8.25 -5.06
N GLY A 82 -4.37 8.11 -6.23
CA GLY A 82 -5.04 7.62 -7.43
C GLY A 82 -5.52 6.17 -7.32
N TYR A 83 -4.70 5.28 -6.75
CA TYR A 83 -5.07 3.86 -6.56
C TYR A 83 -6.23 3.72 -5.56
N ILE A 84 -6.14 4.39 -4.41
CA ILE A 84 -7.17 4.35 -3.38
C ILE A 84 -8.50 4.86 -3.94
N GLY A 85 -8.51 6.00 -4.63
CA GLY A 85 -9.71 6.56 -5.23
C GLY A 85 -10.43 5.56 -6.15
N ARG A 86 -9.69 4.90 -7.05
CA ARG A 86 -10.24 3.89 -7.96
C ARG A 86 -10.77 2.65 -7.24
N LEU A 87 -10.05 2.17 -6.23
CA LEU A 87 -10.49 1.02 -5.44
C LEU A 87 -11.75 1.32 -4.63
N VAL A 88 -11.85 2.53 -4.09
CA VAL A 88 -13.06 3.00 -3.40
C VAL A 88 -14.23 3.09 -4.38
N GLU A 89 -14.01 3.64 -5.56
CA GLU A 89 -15.04 3.70 -6.62
C GLU A 89 -15.50 2.31 -7.05
N GLN A 90 -14.55 1.38 -7.27
CA GLN A 90 -14.85 0.04 -7.78
C GLN A 90 -15.53 -0.87 -6.74
N TYR A 91 -15.12 -0.80 -5.47
CA TYR A 91 -15.54 -1.77 -4.46
C TYR A 91 -16.38 -1.18 -3.32
N GLY A 92 -16.40 0.14 -3.15
CA GLY A 92 -17.14 0.80 -2.06
C GLY A 92 -16.63 0.45 -0.65
N LEU A 93 -15.37 0.00 -0.52
CA LEU A 93 -14.76 -0.42 0.75
C LEU A 93 -13.64 0.53 1.17
N LEU A 94 -13.41 0.63 2.48
CA LEU A 94 -12.23 1.29 3.02
C LEU A 94 -10.95 0.60 2.54
N VAL A 95 -9.96 1.38 2.11
CA VAL A 95 -8.68 0.89 1.60
C VAL A 95 -7.57 1.25 2.58
N TYR A 96 -6.84 0.23 3.03
CA TYR A 96 -5.55 0.39 3.68
C TYR A 96 -4.45 0.19 2.64
N ALA A 97 -3.69 1.25 2.36
CA ALA A 97 -2.54 1.18 1.46
C ALA A 97 -1.24 0.98 2.24
N ILE A 98 -0.45 0.00 1.82
CA ILE A 98 0.85 -0.35 2.39
C ILE A 98 1.89 -0.22 1.28
N VAL A 99 2.98 0.50 1.55
CA VAL A 99 4.13 0.59 0.65
C VAL A 99 5.34 0.00 1.35
N ILE A 100 6.00 -0.97 0.73
CA ILE A 100 7.17 -1.66 1.28
C ILE A 100 8.40 -1.33 0.45
N TYR A 101 9.37 -0.66 1.06
CA TYR A 101 10.66 -0.33 0.45
C TYR A 101 11.67 -1.47 0.68
N LEU A 102 12.00 -2.20 -0.38
CA LEU A 102 12.83 -3.40 -0.30
C LEU A 102 14.34 -3.13 -0.41
N ARG A 103 14.74 -1.85 -0.53
CA ARG A 103 16.15 -1.44 -0.67
C ARG A 103 16.43 -0.26 0.25
N PRO A 104 17.63 -0.18 0.86
CA PRO A 104 18.01 0.95 1.72
C PRO A 104 17.91 2.33 1.04
N ALA A 105 18.08 2.35 -0.28
CA ALA A 105 18.00 3.58 -1.06
C ALA A 105 16.58 3.90 -1.56
N ALA A 106 15.62 2.99 -1.47
CA ALA A 106 14.26 3.22 -1.96
C ALA A 106 13.45 4.06 -0.97
N GLY A 107 12.56 4.91 -1.48
CA GLY A 107 11.68 5.74 -0.65
C GLY A 107 12.37 6.83 0.17
N ARG A 108 13.67 7.09 -0.03
CA ARG A 108 14.41 8.12 0.72
C ARG A 108 13.78 9.51 0.58
N ARG A 109 13.16 9.77 -0.57
CA ARG A 109 12.48 11.04 -0.87
C ARG A 109 10.95 10.90 -0.85
N ASP A 110 10.40 9.83 -0.29
CA ASP A 110 8.95 9.76 -0.08
C ASP A 110 8.56 10.67 1.11
N PRO A 111 7.75 11.73 0.88
CA PRO A 111 7.27 12.58 1.97
C PRO A 111 6.23 11.87 2.87
N GLY A 112 5.73 10.69 2.49
CA GLY A 112 4.74 9.92 3.23
C GLY A 112 3.34 10.51 3.20
N HIS A 113 3.13 11.64 2.53
CA HIS A 113 1.83 12.29 2.37
C HIS A 113 1.72 12.98 1.01
N TYR A 114 0.49 13.12 0.52
CA TYR A 114 0.17 13.90 -0.66
C TYR A 114 -0.67 15.11 -0.26
N SER A 115 -0.26 16.29 -0.70
CA SER A 115 -1.06 17.52 -0.63
C SER A 115 -1.20 18.09 -2.03
N GLN A 116 -2.41 18.50 -2.39
CA GLN A 116 -2.66 19.34 -3.54
C GLN A 116 -2.99 20.73 -3.02
N GLU A 117 -2.13 21.69 -3.31
CA GLU A 117 -2.41 23.09 -3.03
C GLU A 117 -3.24 23.64 -4.19
N ASP A 118 -4.45 24.12 -3.89
CA ASP A 118 -5.35 24.73 -4.85
C ASP A 118 -6.04 25.91 -4.15
N GLU A 119 -6.01 27.11 -4.73
CA GLU A 119 -6.58 28.33 -4.11
C GLU A 119 -8.11 28.25 -3.93
N VAL A 120 -8.77 27.26 -4.54
CA VAL A 120 -10.24 27.17 -4.65
C VAL A 120 -10.83 25.93 -3.96
N HIS A 121 -10.02 24.93 -3.58
CA HIS A 121 -10.54 23.69 -2.98
C HIS A 121 -9.60 23.15 -1.88
N GLU A 122 -10.04 23.23 -0.62
CA GLU A 122 -9.42 22.48 0.50
C GLU A 122 -9.76 20.99 0.37
N LEU A 123 -8.86 20.20 -0.24
CA LEU A 123 -8.91 18.75 -0.06
C LEU A 123 -8.33 18.42 1.33
N ALA A 124 -9.20 18.09 2.28
CA ALA A 124 -8.84 17.88 3.67
C ALA A 124 -7.71 16.84 3.85
N ARG A 125 -6.75 17.21 4.70
CA ARG A 125 -5.49 16.52 4.99
C ARG A 125 -5.68 15.07 5.47
N SER A 126 -4.73 14.23 5.04
CA SER A 126 -4.40 12.89 5.54
C SER A 126 -5.05 11.70 4.81
N ILE A 127 -4.45 11.32 3.67
CA ILE A 127 -4.70 10.03 2.99
C ILE A 127 -3.72 8.93 3.46
N LEU A 128 -2.61 9.29 4.11
CA LEU A 128 -1.57 8.33 4.51
C LEU A 128 -1.20 8.52 5.99
N ALA A 129 -2.03 7.96 6.87
CA ALA A 129 -1.62 7.57 8.21
C ALA A 129 -1.73 6.04 8.31
N ASN A 130 -0.79 5.31 7.71
CA ASN A 130 -0.66 3.87 7.94
C ASN A 130 0.80 3.46 8.05
N ALA A 131 1.13 3.00 9.27
CA ALA A 131 2.26 2.20 9.69
C ALA A 131 3.55 2.31 8.84
N THR A 132 4.31 3.38 9.06
CA THR A 132 5.76 3.30 8.85
C THR A 132 6.33 2.36 9.91
N LEU A 133 6.57 1.09 9.56
CA LEU A 133 7.50 0.24 10.32
C LEU A 133 8.89 0.85 10.18
N ARG A 134 9.20 1.85 11.01
CA ARG A 134 10.58 2.23 11.28
C ARG A 134 11.17 1.08 12.07
N SER A 135 11.99 0.26 11.42
CA SER A 135 12.95 -0.59 12.11
C SER A 135 13.95 0.32 12.83
N ASN A 136 13.57 0.82 14.01
CA ASN A 136 14.52 1.18 15.05
C ASN A 136 15.06 -0.15 15.59
N LEU A 137 15.94 -0.80 14.83
CA LEU A 137 17.02 -1.53 15.46
C LEU A 137 17.96 -0.45 15.96
N GLU A 138 17.74 -0.10 17.22
CA GLU A 138 18.73 0.49 18.10
C GLU A 138 20.05 -0.26 17.88
N LEU A 139 20.97 0.38 17.16
CA LEU A 139 22.39 0.13 17.35
C LEU A 139 22.77 0.89 18.63
N GLU A 140 22.44 0.29 19.77
CA GLU A 140 23.18 0.53 21.00
C GLU A 140 24.47 -0.31 20.92
N GLU A 141 25.59 0.38 20.68
CA GLU A 141 26.89 0.08 21.30
C GLU A 141 27.30 1.29 22.13
#